data_AF-A0A942LZ43-F1
#
_entry.id   AF-A0A942LZ43-F1
#
_cell.length_a   1.000
_cell.length_b   1.000
_cell.length_c   1.000
_cell.angle_alpha   90.00
_cell.angle_beta   90.00
_cell.angle_gamma   90.00
#
_symmetry.space_group_name_H-M   'P 1'
#
loop_
_entity.id
_entity.type
_entity.pdbx_description
1 polymer ?
#
loop_
_entity_poly.entity_id
_entity_poly.type
_entity_poly.pdbx_seq_one_letter_code
_entity_poly.pdbx_strand_id
1 'polypeptide(L)'
;MRVLILLFAINIAINDLASAQSENMANGDNKSFNLAMQSRASADTVLQLFDTAALKLLYSIDDKNYWIITKESKNFKEYYVRLDSCSNILENKSLGNYKGDLNLVIEAFNIGKYNSELIFDSRGIISAKKYFVIKDKDGKRYAECSVLSLPFVHIDENLDMYIAMRLAEFMYLIEFKK
;
A
#
# COMPACT_ATOMS: atom_id res chain seq x y z
N MET A 1 25.58 -7.89 8.53
CA MET A 1 26.04 -7.11 7.36
C MET A 1 24.93 -6.86 6.32
N ARG A 2 24.03 -7.82 6.02
CA ARG A 2 22.94 -7.63 5.03
C ARG A 2 21.84 -6.63 5.43
N VAL A 3 21.50 -6.54 6.72
CA VAL A 3 20.49 -5.58 7.24
C VAL A 3 20.96 -4.12 7.14
N LEU A 4 22.26 -3.87 7.33
CA LEU A 4 22.84 -2.53 7.24
C LEU A 4 22.77 -1.97 5.81
N ILE A 5 22.94 -2.82 4.80
CA ILE A 5 22.92 -2.41 3.39
C ILE A 5 21.49 -2.01 2.96
N LEU A 6 20.47 -2.74 3.43
CA LEU A 6 19.08 -2.42 3.15
C LEU A 6 18.67 -1.08 3.78
N LEU A 7 19.07 -0.84 5.04
CA LEU A 7 18.85 0.44 5.73
C LEU A 7 19.59 1.60 5.07
N PHE A 8 20.77 1.36 4.49
CA PHE A 8 21.52 2.38 3.75
C PHE A 8 20.87 2.74 2.42
N ALA A 9 20.38 1.75 1.68
CA ALA A 9 19.66 1.97 0.41
C ALA A 9 18.35 2.75 0.63
N ILE A 10 17.62 2.44 1.73
CA ILE A 10 16.43 3.20 2.13
C ILE A 10 16.79 4.65 2.48
N ASN A 11 17.87 4.89 3.24
CA ASN A 11 18.30 6.25 3.59
C ASN A 11 18.77 7.08 2.39
N ILE A 12 19.45 6.48 1.41
CA ILE A 12 19.87 7.19 0.19
C ILE A 12 18.63 7.59 -0.64
N ALA A 13 17.66 6.69 -0.79
CA ALA A 13 16.40 7.00 -1.49
C ALA A 13 15.57 8.09 -0.80
N ILE A 14 15.66 8.19 0.53
CA ILE A 14 15.00 9.24 1.33
C ILE A 14 15.71 10.61 1.13
N ASN A 15 17.05 10.63 1.05
CA ASN A 15 17.81 11.86 0.88
C ASN A 15 17.70 12.47 -0.53
N ASP A 16 17.66 11.64 -1.58
CA ASP A 16 17.39 12.11 -2.95
C ASP A 16 15.98 12.68 -3.10
N LEU A 17 15.04 12.20 -2.30
CA LEU A 17 13.67 12.73 -2.26
C LEU A 17 13.59 14.08 -1.54
N ALA A 18 14.49 14.33 -0.57
CA ALA A 18 14.52 15.57 0.20
C ALA A 18 15.14 16.76 -0.59
N SER A 19 16.13 16.51 -1.45
CA SER A 19 16.76 17.56 -2.26
C SER A 19 15.87 18.06 -3.41
N ALA A 20 14.97 17.22 -3.92
CA ALA A 20 14.00 17.58 -4.96
C ALA A 20 12.80 18.41 -4.48
N GLN A 21 12.63 18.60 -3.16
CA GLN A 21 11.44 19.24 -2.56
C GLN A 21 11.61 20.72 -2.19
N SER A 22 12.78 21.34 -2.40
CA SER A 22 13.01 22.73 -1.96
C SER A 22 12.49 23.83 -2.90
N GLU A 23 11.97 23.52 -4.10
CA GLU A 23 11.72 24.55 -5.13
C GLU A 23 10.27 24.95 -5.44
N ASN A 24 9.20 24.38 -4.88
CA ASN A 24 7.83 24.76 -5.30
C ASN A 24 6.76 24.71 -4.20
N MET A 25 6.70 25.73 -3.34
CA MET A 25 5.75 25.80 -2.22
C MET A 25 4.39 26.50 -2.51
N ALA A 26 4.07 26.87 -3.76
CA ALA A 26 2.77 27.47 -4.12
C ALA A 26 1.90 26.61 -5.05
N ASN A 27 2.42 25.49 -5.55
CA ASN A 27 1.76 24.60 -6.52
C ASN A 27 1.63 23.14 -5.99
N GLY A 28 1.95 22.94 -4.71
CA GLY A 28 2.11 21.63 -4.07
C GLY A 28 0.79 20.92 -3.80
N ASP A 29 -0.25 21.63 -3.35
CA ASP A 29 -1.50 21.01 -2.89
C ASP A 29 -2.26 20.32 -4.04
N ASN A 30 -2.34 20.97 -5.20
CA ASN A 30 -2.96 20.39 -6.41
C ASN A 30 -2.19 19.18 -6.93
N LYS A 31 -0.85 19.21 -6.87
CA LYS A 31 -0.02 18.10 -7.35
C LYS A 31 -0.15 16.89 -6.44
N SER A 32 -0.04 17.09 -5.13
CA SER A 32 -0.23 16.05 -4.12
C SER A 32 -1.59 15.38 -4.28
N PHE A 33 -2.66 16.17 -4.34
CA PHE A 33 -4.02 15.67 -4.53
C PHE A 33 -4.19 14.84 -5.80
N ASN A 34 -3.68 15.33 -6.94
CA ASN A 34 -3.73 14.61 -8.21
C ASN A 34 -2.99 13.27 -8.14
N LEU A 35 -1.86 13.21 -7.43
CA LEU A 35 -1.12 11.96 -7.23
C LEU A 35 -1.91 10.97 -6.38
N ALA A 36 -2.52 11.38 -5.26
CA ALA A 36 -3.39 10.48 -4.49
C ALA A 36 -4.57 9.97 -5.32
N MET A 37 -5.15 10.81 -6.19
CA MET A 37 -6.23 10.37 -7.08
C MET A 37 -5.75 9.36 -8.12
N GLN A 38 -4.50 9.47 -8.60
CA GLN A 38 -3.89 8.47 -9.47
C GLN A 38 -3.65 7.14 -8.74
N SER A 39 -3.01 7.17 -7.57
CA SER A 39 -2.80 5.98 -6.74
C SER A 39 -4.14 5.29 -6.42
N ARG A 40 -5.17 6.10 -6.12
CA ARG A 40 -6.53 5.63 -5.89
C ARG A 40 -7.11 4.92 -7.10
N ALA A 41 -6.96 5.48 -8.30
CA ALA A 41 -7.44 4.86 -9.54
C ALA A 41 -6.70 3.56 -9.86
N SER A 42 -5.38 3.51 -9.67
CA SER A 42 -4.60 2.28 -9.85
C SER A 42 -4.99 1.21 -8.84
N ALA A 43 -5.23 1.58 -7.57
CA ALA A 43 -5.77 0.67 -6.57
C ALA A 43 -7.18 0.17 -6.92
N ASP A 44 -8.02 0.98 -7.56
CA ASP A 44 -9.32 0.55 -8.08
C ASP A 44 -9.16 -0.54 -9.14
N THR A 45 -8.26 -0.36 -10.11
CA THR A 45 -7.94 -1.38 -11.12
C THR A 45 -7.50 -2.70 -10.49
N VAL A 46 -6.67 -2.64 -9.45
CA VAL A 46 -6.21 -3.85 -8.74
C VAL A 46 -7.36 -4.52 -7.99
N LEU A 47 -8.19 -3.74 -7.28
CA LEU A 47 -9.25 -4.28 -6.43
C LEU A 47 -10.41 -4.90 -7.21
N GLN A 48 -10.64 -4.49 -8.46
CA GLN A 48 -11.61 -5.11 -9.38
C GLN A 48 -11.33 -6.60 -9.63
N LEU A 49 -10.07 -7.03 -9.52
CA LEU A 49 -9.71 -8.46 -9.64
C LEU A 49 -10.28 -9.33 -8.51
N PHE A 50 -10.73 -8.70 -7.43
CA PHE A 50 -11.12 -9.38 -6.21
C PHE A 50 -12.59 -9.11 -5.85
N ASP A 51 -13.44 -8.70 -6.80
CA ASP A 51 -14.82 -8.25 -6.53
C ASP A 51 -15.68 -9.21 -5.70
N THR A 52 -15.38 -10.51 -5.74
CA THR A 52 -16.06 -11.55 -4.94
C THR A 52 -15.72 -11.52 -3.45
N ALA A 53 -14.64 -10.85 -3.04
CA ALA A 53 -14.19 -10.80 -1.65
C ALA A 53 -14.97 -9.76 -0.82
N ALA A 54 -15.37 -10.18 0.39
CA ALA A 54 -16.21 -9.38 1.27
C ALA A 54 -15.47 -8.18 1.90
N LEU A 55 -14.22 -8.39 2.29
CA LEU A 55 -13.33 -7.31 2.76
C LEU A 55 -11.96 -7.50 2.10
N LYS A 56 -11.35 -6.39 1.73
CA LYS A 56 -10.10 -6.34 0.97
C LYS A 56 -9.19 -5.31 1.61
N LEU A 57 -7.95 -5.65 1.84
CA LEU A 57 -6.90 -4.74 2.25
C LEU A 57 -5.90 -4.69 1.11
N LEU A 58 -5.54 -3.49 0.66
CA LEU A 58 -4.54 -3.25 -0.37
C LEU A 58 -3.45 -2.34 0.18
N TYR A 59 -2.21 -2.68 -0.14
CA TYR A 59 -1.02 -1.90 0.16
C TYR A 59 -0.12 -1.81 -1.07
N SER A 60 0.42 -0.64 -1.35
CA SER A 60 1.46 -0.41 -2.36
C SER A 60 2.56 0.48 -1.80
N ILE A 61 3.78 0.28 -2.31
CA ILE A 61 4.94 1.12 -1.98
C ILE A 61 5.42 2.00 -3.12
N ASP A 62 4.94 1.79 -4.35
CA ASP A 62 5.34 2.54 -5.53
C ASP A 62 4.25 2.69 -6.60
N ASP A 63 2.99 2.46 -6.24
CA ASP A 63 1.81 2.40 -7.13
C ASP A 63 1.93 1.44 -8.32
N LYS A 64 2.91 0.52 -8.29
CA LYS A 64 3.10 -0.52 -9.31
C LYS A 64 3.01 -1.90 -8.71
N ASN A 65 3.55 -2.09 -7.52
CA ASN A 65 3.61 -3.36 -6.82
C ASN A 65 2.63 -3.32 -5.65
N TYR A 66 1.69 -4.26 -5.64
CA TYR A 66 0.59 -4.30 -4.71
C TYR A 66 0.58 -5.61 -3.94
N TRP A 67 0.42 -5.50 -2.62
CA TRP A 67 0.06 -6.61 -1.76
C TRP A 67 -1.41 -6.52 -1.39
N ILE A 68 -2.14 -7.61 -1.55
CA ILE A 68 -3.57 -7.66 -1.29
C ILE A 68 -3.85 -8.79 -0.30
N ILE A 69 -4.64 -8.49 0.72
CA ILE A 69 -5.21 -9.50 1.61
C ILE A 69 -6.72 -9.46 1.46
N THR A 70 -7.34 -10.58 1.11
CA THR A 70 -8.80 -10.72 1.05
C THR A 70 -9.31 -11.54 2.21
N LYS A 71 -10.47 -11.15 2.76
CA LYS A 71 -11.25 -11.95 3.70
C LYS A 71 -12.31 -12.72 2.94
N GLU A 72 -12.10 -14.03 2.80
CA GLU A 72 -13.03 -14.96 2.19
C GLU A 72 -13.65 -15.86 3.26
N SER A 73 -14.87 -15.53 3.67
CA SER A 73 -15.56 -16.21 4.78
C SER A 73 -14.74 -16.17 6.08
N LYS A 74 -14.08 -17.28 6.44
CA LYS A 74 -13.25 -17.43 7.64
C LYS A 74 -11.74 -17.44 7.35
N ASN A 75 -11.35 -17.38 6.08
CA ASN A 75 -9.97 -17.47 5.66
C ASN A 75 -9.48 -16.13 5.11
N PHE A 76 -8.17 -15.91 5.24
CA PHE A 76 -7.49 -14.77 4.66
C PHE A 76 -6.53 -15.28 3.58
N LYS A 77 -6.60 -14.69 2.39
CA LYS A 77 -5.72 -15.03 1.26
C LYS A 77 -4.87 -13.86 0.87
N GLU A 78 -3.65 -14.14 0.44
CA GLU A 78 -2.69 -13.16 -0.02
C GLU A 78 -2.51 -13.21 -1.53
N TYR A 79 -2.35 -12.03 -2.12
CA TYR A 79 -2.09 -11.87 -3.53
C TYR A 79 -1.04 -10.79 -3.74
N TYR A 80 -0.31 -10.96 -4.82
CA TYR A 80 0.57 -9.95 -5.37
C TYR A 80 0.09 -9.56 -6.76
N VAL A 81 -0.05 -8.26 -6.99
CA VAL A 81 -0.40 -7.71 -8.30
C VAL A 81 0.64 -6.68 -8.71
N ARG A 82 1.07 -6.74 -9.97
CA ARG A 82 1.97 -5.75 -10.56
C ARG A 82 1.31 -5.06 -11.74
N LEU A 83 1.38 -3.74 -11.77
CA LEU A 83 0.95 -2.90 -12.88
C LEU A 83 2.13 -2.42 -13.73
N ASP A 84 1.86 -2.07 -14.99
CA ASP A 84 2.77 -1.28 -15.82
C ASP A 84 2.60 0.23 -15.56
N SER A 85 3.36 1.06 -16.29
CA SER A 85 3.25 2.52 -16.20
C SER A 85 1.92 3.10 -16.68
N CYS A 86 1.12 2.32 -17.40
CA CYS A 86 -0.19 2.68 -17.92
C CYS A 86 -1.33 2.09 -17.07
N SER A 87 -1.03 1.57 -15.87
CA SER A 87 -1.98 0.89 -14.98
C SER A 87 -2.61 -0.39 -15.55
N ASN A 88 -1.99 -1.03 -16.55
CA ASN A 88 -2.40 -2.37 -16.98
C ASN A 88 -1.77 -3.43 -16.08
N ILE A 89 -2.50 -4.52 -15.85
CA ILE A 89 -2.02 -5.63 -15.03
C ILE A 89 -0.96 -6.42 -15.82
N LEU A 90 0.27 -6.44 -15.28
CA LEU A 90 1.37 -7.26 -15.78
C LEU A 90 1.41 -8.63 -15.11
N GLU A 91 1.05 -8.69 -13.84
CA GLU A 91 1.16 -9.89 -13.02
C GLU A 91 0.06 -9.93 -11.97
N ASN A 92 -0.54 -11.09 -11.78
CA ASN A 92 -1.46 -11.39 -10.69
C ASN A 92 -1.12 -12.79 -10.17
N LYS A 93 -0.66 -12.87 -8.92
CA LYS A 93 -0.26 -14.12 -8.29
C LYS A 93 -1.01 -14.32 -6.97
N SER A 94 -1.67 -15.48 -6.86
CA SER A 94 -2.14 -15.99 -5.57
C SER A 94 -0.97 -16.57 -4.79
N LEU A 95 -0.83 -16.14 -3.54
CA LEU A 95 0.25 -16.57 -2.64
C LEU A 95 -0.24 -17.55 -1.58
N GLY A 96 -1.53 -17.90 -1.63
CA GLY A 96 -2.19 -18.83 -0.73
C GLY A 96 -2.75 -18.14 0.50
N ASN A 97 -2.80 -18.89 1.61
CA ASN A 97 -3.33 -18.37 2.86
C ASN A 97 -2.37 -17.38 3.51
N TYR A 98 -2.93 -16.37 4.17
CA TYR A 98 -2.20 -15.44 5.03
C TYR A 98 -1.38 -16.19 6.08
N LYS A 99 -0.11 -15.80 6.21
CA LYS A 99 0.87 -16.48 7.08
C LYS A 99 1.27 -15.67 8.31
N GLY A 100 0.80 -14.43 8.44
CA GLY A 100 1.08 -13.59 9.60
C GLY A 100 0.17 -13.93 10.78
N ASP A 101 0.17 -13.06 11.78
CA ASP A 101 -0.69 -13.20 12.95
C ASP A 101 -2.16 -12.90 12.57
N LEU A 102 -3.02 -13.92 12.73
CA LEU A 102 -4.43 -13.82 12.40
C LEU A 102 -5.16 -12.74 13.21
N ASN A 103 -4.75 -12.48 14.44
CA ASN A 103 -5.38 -11.46 15.28
C ASN A 103 -5.17 -10.06 14.67
N LEU A 104 -3.97 -9.81 14.14
CA LEU A 104 -3.64 -8.52 13.53
C LEU A 104 -4.49 -8.25 12.29
N VAL A 105 -4.65 -9.24 11.41
CA VAL A 105 -5.47 -9.08 10.19
C VAL A 105 -6.97 -9.05 10.50
N ILE A 106 -7.45 -9.82 11.50
CA ILE A 106 -8.83 -9.76 11.96
C ILE A 106 -9.13 -8.36 12.49
N GLU A 107 -8.25 -7.82 13.34
CA GLU A 107 -8.39 -6.50 13.92
C GLU A 107 -8.26 -5.41 12.85
N ALA A 108 -7.42 -5.60 11.83
CA ALA A 108 -7.37 -4.70 10.69
C ALA A 108 -8.68 -4.65 9.92
N PHE A 109 -9.45 -5.75 9.86
CA PHE A 109 -10.77 -5.80 9.23
C PHE A 109 -11.93 -5.37 10.14
N ASN A 110 -11.65 -4.90 11.35
CA ASN A 110 -12.64 -4.25 12.22
C ASN A 110 -12.92 -2.82 11.72
N ILE A 111 -13.58 -2.70 10.57
CA ILE A 111 -13.75 -1.43 9.83
C ILE A 111 -14.43 -0.32 10.63
N GLY A 112 -15.19 -0.65 11.69
CA GLY A 112 -15.88 0.32 12.54
C GLY A 112 -14.93 1.27 13.30
N LYS A 113 -13.64 0.96 13.37
CA LYS A 113 -12.64 1.81 14.02
C LYS A 113 -12.02 2.88 13.10
N TYR A 114 -12.34 2.87 11.81
CA TYR A 114 -11.72 3.77 10.83
C TYR A 114 -12.70 4.79 10.29
N ASN A 115 -12.16 5.97 9.98
CA ASN A 115 -12.84 6.94 9.13
C ASN A 115 -12.85 6.44 7.66
N SER A 116 -13.88 6.84 6.92
CA SER A 116 -14.02 6.62 5.47
C SER A 116 -13.45 7.76 4.62
N GLU A 117 -13.06 8.86 5.24
CA GLU A 117 -12.39 9.96 4.56
C GLU A 117 -10.93 9.59 4.23
N LEU A 118 -10.44 10.13 3.12
CA LEU A 118 -9.03 10.03 2.74
C LEU A 118 -8.18 10.77 3.78
N ILE A 119 -7.25 10.06 4.41
CA ILE A 119 -6.35 10.63 5.41
C ILE A 119 -5.20 11.33 4.67
N PHE A 120 -5.11 12.64 4.85
CA PHE A 120 -3.97 13.45 4.44
C PHE A 120 -2.96 13.52 5.59
N ASP A 121 -1.67 13.59 5.27
CA ASP A 121 -0.68 13.92 6.29
C ASP A 121 -0.94 15.35 6.83
N SER A 122 -0.54 15.62 8.08
CA SER A 122 -0.71 16.94 8.72
C SER A 122 0.02 18.10 8.02
N ARG A 123 0.81 17.81 6.98
CA ARG A 123 1.57 18.77 6.16
C ARG A 123 0.98 18.92 4.75
N GLY A 124 -0.13 18.26 4.43
CA GLY A 124 -0.70 18.21 3.07
C GLY A 124 0.15 17.41 2.07
N ILE A 125 1.20 16.72 2.52
CA ILE A 125 2.13 15.97 1.71
C ILE A 125 1.61 14.54 1.52
N ILE A 126 1.04 14.33 0.34
CA ILE A 126 0.80 13.00 -0.21
C ILE A 126 2.12 12.45 -0.73
N SER A 127 2.47 11.25 -0.29
CA SER A 127 3.58 10.53 -0.87
C SER A 127 3.13 9.76 -2.09
N ALA A 128 3.64 10.18 -3.24
CA ALA A 128 3.37 9.66 -4.58
C ALA A 128 3.72 8.18 -4.82
N LYS A 129 3.96 7.39 -3.77
CA LYS A 129 4.47 6.03 -3.89
C LYS A 129 3.77 5.06 -2.96
N LYS A 130 3.46 5.44 -1.71
CA LYS A 130 2.75 4.54 -0.80
C LYS A 130 1.24 4.77 -0.86
N TYR A 131 0.48 3.70 -0.97
CA TYR A 131 -0.98 3.75 -0.95
C TYR A 131 -1.54 2.58 -0.15
N PHE A 132 -2.49 2.86 0.73
CA PHE A 132 -3.17 1.86 1.54
C PHE A 132 -4.67 2.12 1.58
N VAL A 133 -5.45 1.04 1.52
CA VAL A 133 -6.90 1.13 1.67
C VAL A 133 -7.49 -0.19 2.13
N ILE A 134 -8.52 -0.11 2.97
CA ILE A 134 -9.45 -1.22 3.23
C ILE A 134 -10.76 -0.93 2.50
N LYS A 135 -11.27 -1.92 1.76
CA LYS A 135 -12.58 -1.87 1.12
C LYS A 135 -13.50 -2.95 1.63
N ASP A 136 -14.76 -2.61 1.81
CA ASP A 136 -15.84 -3.58 2.01
C ASP A 136 -16.42 -4.09 0.68
N LYS A 137 -17.42 -4.98 0.81
CA LYS A 137 -18.10 -5.64 -0.30
C LYS A 137 -18.88 -4.66 -1.19
N ASP A 138 -19.28 -3.53 -0.62
CA ASP A 138 -20.05 -2.49 -1.30
C ASP A 138 -19.12 -1.42 -1.90
N GLY A 139 -17.80 -1.64 -1.81
CA GLY A 139 -16.78 -0.77 -2.37
C GLY A 139 -16.46 0.45 -1.51
N LYS A 140 -17.06 0.58 -0.32
CA LYS A 140 -16.77 1.68 0.59
C LYS A 140 -15.37 1.53 1.18
N ARG A 141 -14.68 2.66 1.29
CA ARG A 141 -13.26 2.78 1.64
C ARG A 141 -13.11 3.17 3.10
N TYR A 142 -12.09 2.61 3.75
CA TYR A 142 -11.75 2.80 5.15
C TYR A 142 -10.24 2.87 5.31
N ALA A 143 -9.78 3.66 6.28
CA ALA A 143 -8.36 3.83 6.58
C ALA A 143 -7.52 4.21 5.35
N GLU A 144 -8.12 4.86 4.35
CA GLU A 144 -7.45 5.17 3.09
C GLU A 144 -6.38 6.25 3.31
N CYS A 145 -5.15 5.99 2.88
CA CYS A 145 -4.05 6.95 3.05
C CYS A 145 -2.97 6.83 1.96
N SER A 146 -2.20 7.91 1.80
CA SER A 146 -1.03 7.97 0.93
C SER A 146 0.06 8.86 1.55
N VAL A 147 1.06 8.25 2.21
CA VAL A 147 1.98 8.95 3.15
C VAL A 147 3.46 8.60 2.98
N LEU A 148 4.35 9.56 3.31
CA LEU A 148 5.78 9.55 2.96
C LEU A 148 6.66 8.86 4.01
N SER A 149 6.29 8.95 5.28
CA SER A 149 7.07 8.41 6.38
C SER A 149 6.29 8.43 7.70
N LEU A 150 6.50 7.39 8.52
CA LEU A 150 6.23 7.31 9.97
C LEU A 150 4.78 6.98 10.40
N PRO A 151 4.60 6.42 11.62
CA PRO A 151 3.52 5.50 11.96
C PRO A 151 2.26 6.29 12.28
N PHE A 152 1.45 6.58 11.27
CA PHE A 152 0.11 7.07 11.49
C PHE A 152 -0.91 5.93 11.36
N VAL A 153 -1.86 6.04 12.27
CA VAL A 153 -2.97 5.17 12.63
C VAL A 153 -3.78 4.71 11.40
N HIS A 154 -3.37 3.64 10.75
CA HIS A 154 -4.16 2.99 9.68
C HIS A 154 -4.47 1.54 10.02
N ILE A 155 -3.49 0.84 10.58
CA ILE A 155 -3.54 -0.55 11.04
C ILE A 155 -2.48 -0.74 12.12
N ASP A 156 -2.44 -1.92 12.73
CA ASP A 156 -1.38 -2.30 13.67
C ASP A 156 0.01 -2.24 13.01
N GLU A 157 1.02 -1.73 13.72
CA GLU A 157 2.39 -1.56 13.21
C GLU A 157 3.05 -2.89 12.81
N ASN A 158 2.72 -3.99 13.49
CA ASN A 158 3.24 -5.30 13.16
C ASN A 158 2.62 -5.83 11.87
N LEU A 159 1.37 -5.47 11.58
CA LEU A 159 0.73 -5.81 10.32
C LEU A 159 1.32 -4.99 9.16
N ASP A 160 1.53 -3.69 9.36
CA ASP A 160 2.18 -2.84 8.35
C ASP A 160 3.58 -3.36 8.03
N MET A 161 4.38 -3.66 9.06
CA MET A 161 5.71 -4.23 8.89
C MET A 161 5.67 -5.59 8.19
N TYR A 162 4.74 -6.47 8.55
CA TYR A 162 4.55 -7.75 7.88
C TYR A 162 4.31 -7.54 6.38
N ILE A 163 3.33 -6.70 6.01
CA ILE A 163 2.97 -6.48 4.60
C ILE A 163 4.14 -5.87 3.83
N ALA A 164 4.80 -4.85 4.40
CA ALA A 164 5.95 -4.20 3.78
C ALA A 164 7.11 -5.18 3.54
N MET A 165 7.42 -6.04 4.52
CA MET A 165 8.45 -7.07 4.37
C MET A 165 8.08 -8.08 3.28
N ARG A 166 6.84 -8.57 3.28
CA ARG A 166 6.36 -9.56 2.30
C ARG A 166 6.41 -9.02 0.86
N LEU A 167 6.01 -7.76 0.68
CA LEU A 167 6.09 -7.09 -0.62
C LEU A 167 7.54 -6.93 -1.08
N ALA A 168 8.43 -6.47 -0.19
CA ALA A 168 9.85 -6.31 -0.51
C ALA A 168 10.55 -7.64 -0.84
N GLU A 169 10.28 -8.70 -0.07
CA GLU A 169 10.76 -10.06 -0.34
C GLU A 169 10.32 -10.54 -1.72
N PHE A 170 9.04 -10.33 -2.06
CA PHE A 170 8.48 -10.81 -3.32
C PHE A 170 9.03 -10.05 -4.53
N MET A 171 9.17 -8.73 -4.42
CA MET A 171 9.80 -7.89 -5.44
C MET A 171 11.24 -8.32 -5.69
N TYR A 172 12.03 -8.52 -4.63
CA TYR A 172 13.40 -9.03 -4.74
C TYR A 172 13.46 -10.40 -5.43
N LEU A 173 12.55 -11.32 -5.08
CA LEU A 173 12.52 -12.64 -5.71
C LEU A 173 12.16 -12.60 -7.20
N ILE A 174 11.34 -11.64 -7.65
CA ILE A 174 10.98 -11.49 -9.07
C ILE A 174 12.13 -10.87 -9.86
N GLU A 175 12.79 -9.85 -9.31
CA GLU A 175 13.85 -9.11 -10.02
C GLU A 175 15.13 -9.93 -10.20
N PHE A 176 15.47 -10.80 -9.24
CA PHE A 176 16.72 -11.57 -9.25
C PHE A 176 16.59 -13.03 -9.72
N LYS A 177 15.38 -13.47 -10.13
CA LYS A 177 15.16 -14.80 -10.74
C LYS A 177 14.87 -14.74 -12.25
N LYS A 178 15.00 -13.57 -12.89
CA LYS A 178 15.04 -13.43 -14.34
C LYS A 178 16.48 -13.38 -14.82
#